data_AF-A0AAP6DBG6-F1
#
_entry.id   AF-A0AAP6DBG6-F1
#
_cell.length_a   1.000
_cell.length_b   1.000
_cell.length_c   1.000
_cell.angle_alpha   90.00
_cell.angle_beta   90.00
_cell.angle_gamma   90.00
#
_symmetry.space_group_name_H-M   'P 1'
#
loop_
_entity.id
_entity.type
_entity.pdbx_description
1 polymer ?
#
loop_
_entity_poly.entity_id
_entity_poly.type
_entity_poly.pdbx_seq_one_letter_code
_entity_poly.pdbx_strand_id
1 'polypeptide(L)'
;DCPRATAKYTLIAALMYAVAMAFVYISLSYIGSTSSYLGSEFSNGGDILTAFTFNHFGAFGSVLLGAVMVLACLTTAIGVTTAGSEFYDNTFSEVNYKSCVVITMVLSGFIANIGLEQLLSITLPAVVALHPVAIALMMMAPVRNKMSQFMLVLTAFTALAFGCVDALHILGYMPEAA
;
A
#
# COMPACT_ATOMS: atom_id res chain seq x y z
N ASP A 1 27.08 -16.85 -0.54
CA ASP A 1 27.15 -15.44 -0.97
C ASP A 1 27.32 -14.51 0.23
N CYS A 2 28.21 -13.52 0.15
CA CYS A 2 28.54 -12.63 1.28
C CYS A 2 27.33 -11.75 1.68
N PRO A 3 26.64 -12.02 2.81
CA PRO A 3 25.37 -11.37 3.14
C PRO A 3 25.49 -9.85 3.38
N ARG A 4 26.71 -9.37 3.67
CA ARG A 4 26.99 -7.95 3.92
C ARG A 4 27.07 -7.10 2.66
N ALA A 5 27.40 -7.67 1.50
CA ALA A 5 27.48 -6.91 0.25
C ALA A 5 26.08 -6.63 -0.29
N THR A 6 25.24 -7.67 -0.40
CA THR A 6 23.83 -7.57 -0.80
C THR A 6 23.05 -6.60 0.08
N ALA A 7 23.19 -6.70 1.41
CA ALA A 7 22.52 -5.79 2.34
C ALA A 7 22.86 -4.30 2.13
N LYS A 8 24.12 -3.98 1.76
CA LYS A 8 24.53 -2.59 1.47
C LYS A 8 23.86 -2.05 0.21
N TYR A 9 23.84 -2.83 -0.87
CA TYR A 9 23.20 -2.43 -2.11
C TYR A 9 21.68 -2.28 -1.95
N THR A 10 21.04 -3.20 -1.24
CA THR A 10 19.61 -3.10 -0.92
C THR A 10 19.30 -1.86 -0.10
N LEU A 11 20.14 -1.51 0.88
CA LEU A 11 19.95 -0.30 1.70
C LEU A 11 20.08 0.99 0.87
N ILE A 12 21.07 1.07 -0.03
CA ILE A 12 21.24 2.22 -0.91
C ILE A 12 20.04 2.37 -1.86
N ALA A 13 19.58 1.26 -2.45
CA ALA A 13 18.41 1.26 -3.31
C ALA A 13 17.14 1.68 -2.55
N ALA A 14 16.95 1.18 -1.33
CA ALA A 14 15.82 1.54 -0.47
C ALA A 14 15.85 3.03 -0.09
N LEU A 15 17.01 3.59 0.24
CA LEU A 15 17.16 5.02 0.52
C LEU A 15 16.82 5.89 -0.69
N MET A 16 17.32 5.53 -1.87
CA MET A 16 17.00 6.24 -3.11
C MET A 16 15.48 6.24 -3.38
N TYR A 17 14.83 5.09 -3.21
CA TYR A 17 13.39 4.97 -3.37
C TYR A 17 12.62 5.80 -2.34
N ALA A 18 13.02 5.76 -1.06
CA ALA A 18 12.36 6.51 0.01
C ALA A 18 12.40 8.03 -0.25
N VAL A 19 13.54 8.55 -0.72
CA VAL A 19 13.68 9.98 -1.07
C VAL A 19 12.79 10.34 -2.26
N ALA A 20 12.77 9.51 -3.31
CA ALA A 20 11.93 9.74 -4.48
C ALA A 20 10.44 9.73 -4.12
N MET A 21 9.99 8.75 -3.32
CA MET A 21 8.61 8.68 -2.86
C MET A 21 8.23 9.86 -1.96
N ALA A 22 9.10 10.29 -1.06
CA ALA A 22 8.86 11.48 -0.23
C ALA A 22 8.57 12.72 -1.09
N PHE A 23 9.36 12.94 -2.15
CA PHE A 23 9.16 14.07 -3.06
C PHE A 23 7.80 14.01 -3.78
N VAL A 24 7.41 12.82 -4.28
CA VAL A 24 6.12 12.61 -4.93
C VAL A 24 4.96 12.81 -3.96
N TYR A 25 5.04 12.26 -2.75
CA TYR A 25 3.99 12.39 -1.74
C TYR A 25 3.82 13.83 -1.24
N ILE A 26 4.91 14.59 -1.08
CA ILE A 26 4.84 16.03 -0.75
C ILE A 26 4.13 16.79 -1.88
N SER A 27 4.44 16.48 -3.14
CA SER A 27 3.79 17.09 -4.29
C SER A 27 2.28 16.78 -4.34
N LEU A 28 1.89 15.51 -4.09
CA LEU A 28 0.49 15.10 -4.00
C LEU A 28 -0.24 15.77 -2.83
N SER A 29 0.42 15.91 -1.67
CA SER A 29 -0.13 16.63 -0.51
C SER A 29 -0.37 18.12 -0.81
N TYR A 30 0.55 18.75 -1.54
CA TYR A 30 0.38 20.12 -2.00
C TYR A 30 -0.82 20.26 -2.94
N ILE A 31 -1.00 19.33 -3.88
CA ILE A 31 -2.16 19.29 -4.77
C ILE A 31 -3.45 19.14 -3.96
N GLY A 32 -3.49 18.21 -2.99
CA GLY A 32 -4.66 17.96 -2.14
C GLY A 32 -5.05 19.16 -1.26
N SER A 33 -4.08 19.88 -0.68
CA SER A 33 -4.35 21.09 0.11
C SER A 33 -4.81 22.27 -0.76
N THR A 34 -4.20 22.41 -1.93
CA THR A 34 -4.51 23.46 -2.91
C THR A 34 -5.83 23.19 -3.63
N SER A 35 -6.29 21.95 -3.76
CA SER A 35 -7.52 21.61 -4.49
C SER A 35 -8.82 22.09 -3.84
N SER A 36 -8.77 22.67 -2.64
CA SER A 36 -9.92 23.26 -1.94
C SER A 36 -10.65 24.35 -2.75
N TYR A 37 -9.99 25.01 -3.72
CA TYR A 37 -10.63 26.00 -4.59
C TYR A 37 -11.35 25.42 -5.83
N LEU A 38 -11.11 24.15 -6.20
CA LEU A 38 -11.67 23.56 -7.44
C LEU A 38 -13.10 23.03 -7.29
N GLY A 39 -13.60 22.88 -6.05
CA GLY A 39 -14.94 22.38 -5.77
C GLY A 39 -15.00 21.66 -4.41
N SER A 40 -16.18 21.65 -3.79
CA SER A 40 -16.41 21.12 -2.44
C SER A 40 -16.81 19.64 -2.38
N GLU A 41 -16.96 18.96 -3.52
CA GLU A 41 -17.59 17.63 -3.61
C GLU A 41 -16.70 16.64 -4.41
N PHE A 42 -15.46 16.43 -3.95
CA PHE A 42 -14.64 15.33 -4.48
C PHE A 42 -14.84 14.08 -3.65
N SER A 43 -15.25 12.98 -4.30
CA SER A 43 -15.55 11.72 -3.62
C SER A 43 -14.31 10.91 -3.26
N ASN A 44 -13.22 11.07 -4.02
CA ASN A 44 -11.97 10.33 -3.81
C ASN A 44 -10.74 11.10 -4.34
N GLY A 45 -9.55 10.63 -3.98
CA GLY A 45 -8.28 11.27 -4.39
C GLY A 45 -7.98 11.20 -5.89
N GLY A 46 -8.58 10.26 -6.63
CA GLY A 46 -8.44 10.16 -8.09
C GLY A 46 -9.17 11.29 -8.81
N ASP A 47 -10.36 11.65 -8.32
CA ASP A 47 -11.14 12.76 -8.85
C ASP A 47 -10.45 14.10 -8.62
N ILE A 48 -9.87 14.29 -7.42
CA ILE A 48 -9.07 15.49 -7.09
C ILE A 48 -7.92 15.66 -8.09
N LEU A 49 -7.16 14.59 -8.32
CA LEU A 49 -5.99 14.64 -9.20
C LEU A 49 -6.36 14.85 -10.67
N THR A 50 -7.48 14.24 -11.11
CA THR A 50 -7.99 14.40 -12.47
C THR A 50 -8.51 15.82 -12.70
N ALA A 51 -9.27 16.37 -11.74
CA ALA A 51 -9.77 17.75 -11.81
C ALA A 51 -8.63 18.77 -11.79
N PHE A 52 -7.64 18.59 -10.93
CA PHE A 52 -6.45 19.45 -10.87
C PHE A 52 -5.68 19.44 -12.20
N THR A 53 -5.44 18.26 -12.74
CA THR A 53 -4.71 18.10 -14.01
C THR A 53 -5.50 18.67 -15.18
N PHE A 54 -6.83 18.49 -15.19
CA PHE A 54 -7.69 19.06 -16.23
C PHE A 54 -7.71 20.59 -16.18
N ASN A 55 -7.70 21.21 -15.00
CA ASN A 55 -7.68 22.67 -14.86
C ASN A 55 -6.34 23.27 -15.35
N HIS A 56 -5.21 22.62 -15.03
CA HIS A 56 -3.88 23.14 -15.37
C HIS A 56 -3.41 22.78 -16.80
N PHE A 57 -3.69 21.57 -17.27
CA PHE A 57 -3.17 21.03 -18.54
C PHE A 57 -4.27 20.73 -19.58
N GLY A 58 -5.55 20.90 -19.23
CA GLY A 58 -6.68 20.62 -20.11
C GLY A 58 -6.86 19.12 -20.39
N ALA A 59 -7.54 18.81 -21.49
CA ALA A 59 -7.86 17.44 -21.89
C ALA A 59 -6.62 16.58 -22.23
N PHE A 60 -5.49 17.20 -22.62
CA PHE A 60 -4.25 16.46 -22.86
C PHE A 60 -3.64 15.94 -21.56
N GLY A 61 -3.74 16.72 -20.48
CA GLY A 61 -3.22 16.35 -19.17
C GLY A 61 -3.91 15.12 -18.56
N SER A 62 -5.23 15.00 -18.72
CA SER A 62 -5.97 13.86 -18.18
C SER A 62 -5.61 12.53 -18.87
N VAL A 63 -5.38 12.55 -20.20
CA VAL A 63 -4.90 11.37 -20.94
C VAL A 63 -3.50 10.97 -20.49
N LEU A 64 -2.60 11.95 -20.32
CA LEU A 64 -1.25 11.71 -19.83
C LEU A 64 -1.25 11.15 -18.41
N LEU A 65 -2.08 11.70 -17.52
CA LEU A 65 -2.26 11.20 -16.15
C LEU A 65 -2.73 9.74 -16.16
N GLY A 66 -3.71 9.40 -17.01
CA GLY A 66 -4.17 8.03 -17.18
C GLY A 66 -3.06 7.08 -17.61
N ALA A 67 -2.24 7.47 -18.59
CA ALA A 67 -1.10 6.66 -19.05
C ALA A 67 -0.07 6.43 -17.93
N VAL A 68 0.28 7.47 -17.17
CA VAL A 68 1.22 7.36 -16.04
C VAL A 68 0.66 6.44 -14.94
N MET A 69 -0.62 6.58 -14.62
CA MET A 69 -1.29 5.72 -13.63
C MET A 69 -1.30 4.26 -14.07
N VAL A 70 -1.60 3.97 -15.34
CA VAL A 70 -1.54 2.59 -15.86
C VAL A 70 -0.13 2.00 -15.70
N LEU A 71 0.92 2.75 -16.04
CA LEU A 71 2.30 2.29 -15.88
C LEU A 71 2.67 2.06 -14.39
N ALA A 72 2.27 2.97 -13.50
CA ALA A 72 2.54 2.87 -12.06
C ALA A 72 1.80 1.69 -11.41
N CYS A 73 0.52 1.50 -11.75
CA CYS A 73 -0.28 0.39 -11.24
C CYS A 73 0.21 -0.96 -11.79
N LEU A 74 0.67 -1.01 -13.05
CA LEU A 74 1.20 -2.23 -13.65
C LEU A 74 2.44 -2.73 -12.90
N THR A 75 3.43 -1.86 -12.63
CA THR A 75 4.63 -2.28 -11.89
C THR A 75 4.32 -2.70 -10.45
N THR A 76 3.34 -2.07 -9.81
CA THR A 76 2.92 -2.41 -8.45
C THR A 76 2.22 -3.78 -8.43
N ALA A 77 1.30 -4.01 -9.37
CA ALA A 77 0.61 -5.28 -9.51
C ALA A 77 1.58 -6.44 -9.79
N ILE A 78 2.58 -6.23 -10.66
CA ILE A 78 3.63 -7.22 -10.95
C ILE A 78 4.46 -7.51 -9.69
N GLY A 79 4.88 -6.48 -8.95
CA GLY A 79 5.68 -6.63 -7.73
C GLY A 79 4.97 -7.43 -6.64
N VAL A 80 3.74 -7.05 -6.31
CA VAL A 80 2.94 -7.73 -5.27
C VAL A 80 2.58 -9.15 -5.69
N THR A 81 2.19 -9.36 -6.96
CA THR A 81 1.82 -10.69 -7.45
C THR A 81 3.01 -11.65 -7.46
N THR A 82 4.18 -11.16 -7.85
CA THR A 82 5.42 -11.96 -7.87
C THR A 82 5.83 -12.34 -6.45
N ALA A 83 5.93 -11.35 -5.55
CA ALA A 83 6.32 -11.57 -4.15
C ALA A 83 5.32 -12.46 -3.40
N GLY A 84 4.02 -12.25 -3.62
CA GLY A 84 2.96 -13.07 -3.02
C GLY A 84 3.00 -14.50 -3.52
N SER A 85 3.15 -14.71 -4.83
CA SER A 85 3.20 -16.06 -5.41
C SER A 85 4.46 -16.80 -4.97
N GLU A 86 5.61 -16.12 -4.84
CA GLU A 86 6.84 -16.71 -4.29
C GLU A 86 6.67 -17.07 -2.80
N PHE A 87 5.98 -16.24 -2.02
CA PHE A 87 5.66 -16.57 -0.63
C PHE A 87 4.76 -17.80 -0.51
N TYR A 88 3.70 -17.89 -1.34
CA TYR A 88 2.79 -19.04 -1.35
C TYR A 88 3.49 -20.34 -1.78
N ASP A 89 4.32 -20.28 -2.82
CA ASP A 89 5.07 -21.42 -3.33
C ASP A 89 6.09 -21.96 -2.30
N ASN A 90 6.80 -21.06 -1.60
CA ASN A 90 7.75 -21.46 -0.55
C ASN A 90 7.09 -21.95 0.74
N THR A 91 5.88 -21.45 1.08
CA THR A 91 5.23 -21.78 2.35
C THR A 91 4.21 -22.92 2.24
N PHE A 92 3.62 -23.14 1.07
CA PHE A 92 2.67 -24.23 0.80
C PHE A 92 3.18 -25.08 -0.37
N SER A 93 3.81 -26.22 -0.05
CA SER A 93 4.41 -27.16 -1.02
C SER A 93 3.46 -27.70 -2.11
N GLU A 94 2.16 -27.44 -2.03
CA GLU A 94 1.13 -27.93 -2.96
C GLU A 94 0.63 -26.87 -3.96
N VAL A 95 1.04 -25.60 -3.83
CA VAL A 95 0.48 -24.52 -4.65
C VAL A 95 1.48 -24.05 -5.71
N ASN A 96 1.17 -24.32 -6.98
CA ASN A 96 2.01 -23.93 -8.11
C ASN A 96 2.00 -22.40 -8.30
N TYR A 97 3.17 -21.77 -8.33
CA TYR A 97 3.38 -20.34 -8.64
C TYR A 97 2.47 -19.81 -9.76
N LYS A 98 2.37 -20.54 -10.88
CA LYS A 98 1.55 -20.11 -12.03
C LYS A 98 0.07 -19.97 -11.70
N SER A 99 -0.48 -20.87 -10.87
CA SER A 99 -1.89 -20.81 -10.49
C SER A 99 -2.17 -19.63 -9.56
N CYS A 100 -1.28 -19.34 -8.61
CA CYS A 100 -1.40 -18.16 -7.74
C CYS A 100 -1.47 -16.87 -8.55
N VAL A 101 -0.56 -16.67 -9.51
CA VAL A 101 -0.52 -15.47 -10.35
C VAL A 101 -1.82 -15.28 -11.15
N VAL A 102 -2.35 -16.36 -11.74
CA VAL A 102 -3.58 -16.29 -12.53
C VAL A 102 -4.79 -15.95 -11.64
N ILE A 103 -4.89 -16.60 -10.47
CA ILE A 103 -6.00 -16.36 -9.54
C ILE A 103 -5.98 -14.91 -9.04
N THR A 104 -4.82 -14.39 -8.62
CA THR A 104 -4.72 -13.02 -8.11
C THR A 104 -5.06 -11.98 -9.19
N MET A 105 -4.60 -12.18 -10.44
CA MET A 105 -4.91 -11.27 -11.54
C MET A 105 -6.38 -11.31 -11.95
N VAL A 106 -6.98 -12.50 -12.06
CA VAL A 106 -8.41 -12.62 -12.38
C VAL A 106 -9.25 -11.98 -11.28
N LEU A 107 -8.95 -12.27 -10.01
CA LEU A 107 -9.65 -11.69 -8.87
C LEU A 107 -9.52 -10.16 -8.85
N SER A 108 -8.31 -9.63 -9.04
CA SER A 108 -8.08 -8.18 -9.12
C SER A 108 -8.85 -7.53 -10.29
N GLY A 109 -8.91 -8.21 -11.43
CA GLY A 109 -9.72 -7.78 -12.58
C GLY A 109 -11.22 -7.71 -12.25
N PHE A 110 -11.76 -8.69 -11.52
CA PHE A 110 -13.14 -8.63 -11.04
C PHE A 110 -13.36 -7.48 -10.07
N ILE A 111 -12.48 -7.32 -9.08
CA ILE A 111 -12.55 -6.27 -8.07
C ILE A 111 -12.48 -4.86 -8.70
N ALA A 112 -11.67 -4.68 -9.75
CA ALA A 112 -11.52 -3.39 -10.42
C ALA A 112 -12.82 -2.83 -11.03
N ASN A 113 -13.85 -3.66 -11.22
CA ASN A 113 -15.15 -3.23 -11.73
C ASN A 113 -16.08 -2.60 -10.66
N ILE A 114 -15.74 -2.70 -9.36
CA ILE A 114 -16.61 -2.25 -8.24
C ILE A 114 -16.58 -0.71 -8.03
N GLY A 115 -15.60 -0.01 -8.60
CA GLY A 115 -15.43 1.43 -8.44
C GLY A 115 -14.55 1.81 -7.25
N LEU A 116 -13.81 2.92 -7.39
CA LEU A 116 -12.73 3.28 -6.47
C LEU A 116 -13.22 3.62 -5.06
N GLU A 117 -14.36 4.31 -4.93
CA GLU A 117 -14.87 4.77 -3.64
C GLU A 117 -15.34 3.61 -2.74
N GLN A 118 -16.09 2.66 -3.30
CA GLN A 118 -16.46 1.43 -2.59
C GLN A 118 -15.24 0.57 -2.28
N LEU A 119 -14.26 0.53 -3.18
CA LEU A 119 -13.01 -0.18 -2.89
C LEU A 119 -12.25 0.46 -1.75
N LEU A 120 -12.17 1.79 -1.72
CA LEU A 120 -11.48 2.53 -0.65
C LEU A 120 -12.21 2.37 0.68
N SER A 121 -13.55 2.44 0.73
CA SER A 121 -14.27 2.30 2.00
C SER A 121 -14.08 0.92 2.66
N ILE A 122 -13.95 -0.14 1.85
CA ILE A 122 -13.66 -1.50 2.34
C ILE A 122 -12.16 -1.68 2.63
N THR A 123 -11.28 -1.13 1.79
CA THR A 123 -9.82 -1.35 1.89
C THR A 123 -9.17 -0.47 2.95
N LEU A 124 -9.65 0.75 3.18
CA LEU A 124 -9.13 1.67 4.20
C LEU A 124 -9.07 1.03 5.60
N PRO A 125 -10.15 0.44 6.15
CA PRO A 125 -10.08 -0.17 7.48
C PRO A 125 -9.13 -1.38 7.49
N ALA A 126 -9.06 -2.16 6.41
CA ALA A 126 -8.13 -3.27 6.30
C ALA A 126 -6.66 -2.80 6.27
N VAL A 127 -6.34 -1.73 5.53
CA VAL A 127 -4.99 -1.17 5.44
C VAL A 127 -4.57 -0.59 6.78
N VAL A 128 -5.43 0.17 7.45
CA VAL A 128 -5.11 0.74 8.77
C VAL A 128 -4.90 -0.36 9.82
N ALA A 129 -5.68 -1.44 9.77
CA ALA A 129 -5.48 -2.59 10.66
C ALA A 129 -4.13 -3.29 10.42
N LEU A 130 -3.76 -3.48 9.15
CA LEU A 130 -2.57 -4.25 8.76
C LEU A 130 -1.27 -3.46 8.85
N HIS A 131 -1.31 -2.13 8.70
CA HIS A 131 -0.12 -1.29 8.69
C HIS A 131 0.75 -1.39 9.96
N PRO A 132 0.20 -1.25 11.19
CA PRO A 132 1.01 -1.36 12.41
C PRO A 132 1.58 -2.77 12.60
N VAL A 133 0.86 -3.81 12.18
CA VAL A 133 1.34 -5.19 12.20
C VAL A 133 2.53 -5.37 11.26
N ALA A 134 2.44 -4.85 10.04
CA ALA A 134 3.52 -4.91 9.06
C ALA A 134 4.77 -4.17 9.55
N ILE A 135 4.62 -2.97 10.12
CA ILE A 135 5.75 -2.19 10.68
C ILE A 135 6.42 -2.96 11.82
N ALA A 136 5.64 -3.55 12.74
CA ALA A 136 6.17 -4.32 13.85
C ALA A 136 6.99 -5.54 13.38
N LEU A 137 6.48 -6.27 12.39
CA LEU A 137 7.19 -7.42 11.80
C LEU A 137 8.48 -6.98 11.09
N MET A 138 8.44 -5.87 10.35
CA MET A 138 9.62 -5.31 9.68
C MET A 138 10.71 -4.88 10.68
N MET A 139 10.33 -4.25 11.79
CA MET A 139 11.28 -3.89 12.86
C MET A 139 11.86 -5.10 13.58
N MET A 140 11.11 -6.21 13.68
CA MET A 140 11.58 -7.44 14.32
C MET A 140 12.45 -8.34 13.45
N ALA A 141 12.29 -8.27 12.11
CA ALA A 141 13.05 -9.09 11.17
C ALA A 141 14.58 -9.16 11.44
N PRO A 142 15.31 -8.05 11.73
CA PRO A 142 16.75 -8.11 12.01
C PRO A 142 17.12 -8.72 13.38
N VAL A 143 16.21 -8.72 14.36
CA VAL A 143 16.48 -9.20 15.74
C VAL A 143 16.04 -10.66 15.93
N ARG A 144 15.33 -11.24 14.95
CA ARG A 144 14.79 -12.60 14.97
C ARG A 144 15.80 -13.70 15.37
N ASN A 145 17.08 -13.56 14.99
CA ASN A 145 18.10 -14.56 15.30
C ASN A 145 18.62 -14.49 16.75
N LYS A 146 18.33 -13.42 17.49
CA LYS A 146 18.85 -13.18 18.85
C LYS A 146 17.77 -13.28 19.95
N MET A 147 16.52 -13.57 19.56
CA MET A 147 15.36 -13.50 20.44
C MET A 147 14.54 -14.80 20.43
N SER A 148 13.99 -15.17 21.58
CA SER A 148 13.09 -16.32 21.74
C SER A 148 11.82 -16.14 20.89
N GLN A 149 11.38 -17.21 20.22
CA GLN A 149 10.13 -17.29 19.45
C GLN A 149 8.92 -16.71 20.20
N PHE A 150 8.89 -16.85 21.53
CA PHE A 150 7.80 -16.39 22.38
C PHE A 150 7.63 -14.86 22.37
N MET A 151 8.74 -14.11 22.39
CA MET A 151 8.71 -12.65 22.43
C MET A 151 8.36 -12.04 21.05
N LEU A 152 8.62 -12.81 19.99
CA LEU A 152 8.26 -12.49 18.60
C LEU A 152 6.74 -12.65 18.38
N VAL A 153 6.16 -13.72 18.92
CA VAL A 153 4.70 -13.93 18.89
C VAL A 153 4.01 -12.87 19.75
N LEU A 154 4.54 -12.55 20.93
CA LEU A 154 3.93 -11.56 21.83
C LEU A 154 3.85 -10.17 21.21
N THR A 155 4.92 -9.73 20.52
CA THR A 155 4.95 -8.41 19.86
C THR A 155 4.09 -8.35 18.61
N ALA A 156 4.04 -9.44 17.83
CA ALA A 156 3.07 -9.56 16.74
C ALA A 156 1.64 -9.47 17.28
N PHE A 157 1.35 -10.11 18.44
CA PHE A 157 0.04 -10.06 19.09
C PHE A 157 -0.29 -8.67 19.64
N THR A 158 0.65 -7.97 20.26
CA THR A 158 0.43 -6.59 20.73
C THR A 158 0.26 -5.61 19.58
N ALA A 159 1.00 -5.79 18.48
CA ALA A 159 0.85 -4.97 17.28
C ALA A 159 -0.49 -5.22 16.57
N LEU A 160 -0.95 -6.48 16.54
CA LEU A 160 -2.29 -6.85 16.06
C LEU A 160 -3.38 -6.26 16.94
N ALA A 161 -3.21 -6.31 18.26
CA ALA A 161 -4.16 -5.72 19.19
C ALA A 161 -4.26 -4.19 18.99
N PHE A 162 -3.12 -3.51 18.84
CA PHE A 162 -3.11 -2.07 18.54
C PHE A 162 -3.74 -1.75 17.17
N GLY A 163 -3.38 -2.50 16.12
CA GLY A 163 -3.96 -2.32 14.79
C GLY A 163 -5.46 -2.60 14.73
N CYS A 164 -5.94 -3.60 15.49
CA CYS A 164 -7.37 -3.84 15.64
C CYS A 164 -8.06 -2.70 16.41
N VAL A 165 -7.43 -2.13 17.43
CA VAL A 165 -7.98 -0.97 18.16
C VAL A 165 -8.10 0.24 17.23
N ASP A 166 -7.08 0.55 16.43
CA ASP A 166 -7.11 1.64 15.44
C ASP A 166 -8.16 1.40 14.33
N ALA A 167 -8.26 0.18 13.82
CA ALA A 167 -9.26 -0.17 12.80
C ALA A 167 -10.69 -0.12 13.36
N LEU A 168 -10.88 -0.51 14.62
CA LEU A 168 -12.17 -0.43 15.32
C LEU A 168 -12.54 1.02 15.64
N HIS A 169 -11.56 1.89 15.90
CA HIS A 169 -11.75 3.33 16.04
C HIS A 169 -12.27 3.97 14.74
N ILE A 170 -11.84 3.49 13.57
CA ILE A 170 -12.31 4.00 12.27
C ILE A 170 -13.69 3.43 11.87
N LEU A 171 -14.03 2.21 12.31
CA LEU A 171 -15.29 1.53 11.97
C LEU A 171 -16.50 1.90 12.86
N GLY A 172 -16.32 2.73 13.90
CA GLY A 172 -17.43 3.39 14.60
C GLY A 172 -18.01 2.66 15.82
N TYR A 173 -17.32 2.73 16.96
CA TYR A 173 -17.96 2.61 18.28
C TYR A 173 -17.48 3.73 19.25
N MET A 174 -18.09 4.93 19.09
CA MET A 174 -18.15 6.12 19.99
C MET A 174 -16.93 7.07 20.06
N PRO A 175 -17.13 8.33 20.48
CA PRO A 175 -17.35 9.53 19.67
C PRO A 175 -16.10 10.41 19.63
N GLU A 176 -16.16 11.46 18.81
CA GLU A 176 -15.31 12.66 18.87
C GLU A 176 -14.94 13.02 20.32
N ALA A 177 -13.73 12.66 20.74
CA ALA A 177 -13.12 13.24 21.92
C ALA A 177 -12.41 14.52 21.45
N ALA A 178 -12.98 15.64 21.89
CA ALA A 178 -12.53 17.02 21.76
C ALA A 178 -11.01 17.23 21.91
#